data_AF-A0A351HYJ4-F1
#
_entry.id   AF-A0A351HYJ4-F1
#
_cell.length_a   1.000
_cell.length_b   1.000
_cell.length_c   1.000
_cell.angle_alpha   90.00
_cell.angle_beta   90.00
_cell.angle_gamma   90.00
#
_symmetry.space_group_name_H-M   'P 1'
#
loop_
_entity.id
_entity.type
_entity.pdbx_description
1 polymer ?
#
loop_
_entity_poly.entity_id
_entity_poly.type
_entity_poly.pdbx_seq_one_letter_code
_entity_poly.pdbx_strand_id
1 'polypeptide(L)'
;MGSKYKANGKPKRHRRNDLNGFTLMEMIVVIAILGALAALAIPRFTGVLANSQEKTDQANIRIVESAIELYQAEKGELPTGVDTFNELVTELHRVGYLKNAELKPVSKGKSFSYDATSEAISLVASPGN
;
A
#
# COMPACT_ATOMS: atom_id res chain seq x y z
N MET A 1 10.35 16.30 93.08
CA MET A 1 10.40 17.23 91.92
C MET A 1 11.37 16.65 90.90
N GLY A 2 10.91 16.38 89.66
CA GLY A 2 11.75 16.06 88.48
C GLY A 2 12.35 14.65 88.45
N SER A 3 11.77 13.68 87.72
CA SER A 3 12.00 13.40 86.29
C SER A 3 13.48 13.07 86.02
N LYS A 4 13.85 11.97 85.36
CA LYS A 4 13.45 11.65 83.98
C LYS A 4 13.74 10.18 83.67
N TYR A 5 12.74 9.51 83.08
CA TYR A 5 12.91 8.31 82.29
C TYR A 5 13.85 8.59 81.11
N LYS A 6 14.86 7.74 80.88
CA LYS A 6 15.67 7.77 79.65
C LYS A 6 15.41 6.48 78.87
N ALA A 7 14.45 6.55 77.95
CA ALA A 7 14.15 5.48 77.00
C ALA A 7 15.33 5.31 76.03
N ASN A 8 15.92 4.11 75.99
CA ASN A 8 17.01 3.78 75.09
C ASN A 8 16.44 3.22 73.78
N GLY A 9 16.05 4.12 72.86
CA GLY A 9 15.59 3.75 71.52
C GLY A 9 16.76 3.37 70.63
N LYS A 10 16.88 2.09 70.28
CA LYS A 10 17.87 1.61 69.31
C LYS A 10 17.57 2.24 67.93
N PRO A 11 18.53 2.86 67.23
CA PRO A 11 18.25 3.51 65.95
C PRO A 11 17.90 2.44 64.89
N LYS A 12 16.69 2.53 64.32
CA LYS A 12 16.30 1.76 63.13
C LYS A 12 17.10 2.29 61.94
N ARG A 13 18.02 1.47 61.41
CA ARG A 13 18.76 1.78 60.19
C ARG A 13 17.78 1.76 59.01
N HIS A 14 17.46 2.93 58.46
CA HIS A 14 16.82 3.03 57.15
C HIS A 14 17.82 2.52 56.10
N ARG A 15 17.49 1.41 55.43
CA ARG A 15 18.16 1.02 54.18
C ARG A 15 17.87 2.14 53.18
N ARG A 16 18.92 2.82 52.71
CA ARG A 16 18.80 3.68 51.55
C ARG A 16 18.50 2.74 50.38
N ASN A 17 17.34 2.92 49.76
CA ASN A 17 17.09 2.31 48.48
C ASN A 17 17.97 3.08 47.50
N ASP A 18 19.03 2.46 47.01
CA ASP A 18 19.85 2.99 45.93
C ASP A 18 19.00 2.99 44.67
N LEU A 19 18.21 4.05 44.49
CA LEU A 19 17.55 4.36 43.25
C LEU A 19 18.64 4.80 42.28
N ASN A 20 19.27 3.83 41.64
CA ASN A 20 20.18 4.05 40.52
C ASN A 20 19.38 4.70 39.39
N GLY A 21 19.40 6.03 39.34
CA GLY A 21 18.79 6.82 38.26
C GLY A 21 19.65 6.75 37.00
N PHE A 22 18.98 6.81 35.84
CA PHE A 22 19.62 6.91 34.53
C PHE A 22 20.61 8.09 34.49
N THR A 23 21.76 7.89 33.86
CA THR A 23 22.76 8.95 33.70
C THR A 23 22.46 9.82 32.49
N LEU A 24 22.85 11.10 32.52
CA LEU A 24 22.71 12.00 31.36
C LEU A 24 23.48 11.48 30.14
N MET A 25 24.64 10.87 30.37
CA MET A 25 25.46 10.26 29.32
C MET A 25 24.72 9.13 28.60
N GLU A 26 23.92 8.36 29.32
CA GLU A 26 23.14 7.25 28.77
C GLU A 26 22.06 7.75 27.82
N MET A 27 21.40 8.87 28.16
CA MET A 27 20.45 9.51 27.25
C MET A 27 21.13 10.17 26.04
N ILE A 28 22.33 10.74 26.20
CA ILE A 28 23.09 11.32 25.08
C ILE A 28 23.45 10.25 24.03
N VAL A 29 23.90 9.07 24.47
CA VAL A 29 24.23 7.99 23.55
C VAL A 29 22.98 7.44 22.85
N VAL A 30 21.86 7.32 23.57
CA VAL A 30 20.59 6.86 22.99
C VAL A 30 20.08 7.82 21.91
N ILE A 31 20.04 9.13 22.17
CA ILE A 31 19.58 10.11 21.16
C ILE A 31 20.55 10.22 19.99
N ALA A 32 21.86 10.02 20.22
CA ALA A 32 22.84 9.98 19.14
C ALA A 32 22.60 8.79 18.20
N ILE A 33 22.34 7.60 18.75
CA ILE A 33 22.01 6.41 17.97
C ILE A 33 20.65 6.57 17.27
N LEU A 34 19.63 7.09 17.96
CA LEU A 34 18.31 7.36 17.36
C LEU A 34 18.41 8.38 16.21
N GLY A 35 19.21 9.43 16.37
CA GLY A 35 19.49 10.40 15.32
C GLY A 35 20.19 9.78 14.11
N ALA A 36 21.18 8.91 14.34
CA ALA A 36 21.87 8.18 13.28
C ALA A 36 20.94 7.21 12.52
N LEU A 37 20.08 6.46 13.23
CA LEU A 37 19.11 5.56 12.63
C LEU A 37 18.03 6.31 11.85
N ALA A 38 17.54 7.44 12.37
CA ALA A 38 16.54 8.27 11.71
C ALA A 38 17.07 8.83 10.37
N ALA A 39 18.36 9.16 10.28
CA ALA A 39 18.98 9.65 9.05
C ALA A 39 19.03 8.58 7.92
N LEU A 40 19.11 7.30 8.29
CA LEU A 40 19.14 6.18 7.33
C LEU A 40 17.75 5.62 7.01
N ALA A 41 16.72 6.02 7.77
CA ALA A 41 15.37 5.52 7.62
C ALA A 41 14.64 6.17 6.43
N ILE A 42 14.92 5.71 5.21
CA ILE A 42 14.09 6.00 4.03
C ILE A 42 13.40 4.72 3.57
N PRO A 43 12.13 4.49 3.94
CA PRO A 43 11.39 3.37 3.39
C PRO A 43 11.06 3.61 1.91
N ARG A 44 11.64 2.80 1.01
CA ARG A 44 11.43 2.90 -0.44
C ARG A 44 10.17 2.13 -0.88
N PHE A 45 8.99 2.63 -0.53
CA PHE A 45 7.70 1.99 -0.92
C PHE A 45 7.22 2.35 -2.33
N THR A 46 7.77 3.38 -2.96
CA THR A 46 7.26 3.93 -4.22
C THR A 46 7.38 2.98 -5.41
N GLY A 47 8.51 2.28 -5.55
CA GLY A 47 8.72 1.33 -6.65
C GLY A 47 7.86 0.07 -6.54
N VAL A 48 7.64 -0.42 -5.31
CA VAL A 48 6.76 -1.56 -5.06
C VAL A 48 5.31 -1.22 -5.41
N LEU A 49 4.87 -0.02 -5.02
CA LEU A 49 3.52 0.45 -5.36
C LEU A 49 3.33 0.58 -6.87
N ALA A 50 4.25 1.23 -7.58
CA ALA A 50 4.17 1.39 -9.04
C ALA A 50 4.12 0.03 -9.77
N ASN A 51 4.97 -0.92 -9.38
CA ASN A 51 4.96 -2.28 -9.94
C ASN A 51 3.64 -3.02 -9.65
N SER A 52 3.09 -2.85 -8.44
CA SER A 52 1.80 -3.44 -8.09
C SER A 52 0.65 -2.87 -8.92
N GLN A 53 0.68 -1.57 -9.23
CA GLN A 53 -0.31 -0.91 -10.09
C GLN A 53 -0.24 -1.47 -11.51
N GLU A 54 0.96 -1.56 -12.08
CA GLU A 54 1.15 -2.09 -13.43
C GLU A 54 0.69 -3.55 -13.55
N LYS A 55 1.00 -4.39 -12.56
CA LYS A 55 0.51 -5.78 -12.50
C LYS A 55 -1.01 -5.87 -12.42
N THR A 56 -1.65 -4.96 -11.68
CA THR A 56 -3.11 -4.90 -11.59
C THR A 56 -3.70 -4.53 -12.94
N ASP A 57 -3.09 -3.58 -13.65
CA ASP A 57 -3.54 -3.17 -14.97
C ASP A 57 -3.37 -4.29 -16.01
N GLN A 58 -2.25 -5.01 -15.98
CA GLN A 58 -2.05 -6.20 -16.82
C GLN A 58 -3.06 -7.30 -16.51
N ALA A 59 -3.42 -7.50 -15.24
CA ALA A 59 -4.46 -8.45 -14.86
C ALA A 59 -5.84 -8.03 -15.39
N ASN A 60 -6.18 -6.74 -15.32
CA ASN A 60 -7.41 -6.19 -15.88
C ASN A 60 -7.47 -6.38 -17.40
N ILE A 61 -6.36 -6.15 -18.12
CA ILE A 61 -6.27 -6.42 -19.56
C ILE A 61 -6.61 -7.88 -19.86
N ARG A 62 -5.95 -8.83 -19.17
CA ARG A 62 -6.19 -10.27 -19.35
C ARG A 62 -7.63 -10.68 -19.07
N ILE A 63 -8.27 -10.07 -18.08
CA ILE A 63 -9.69 -10.33 -17.78
C ILE A 63 -10.56 -9.94 -18.97
N VAL A 64 -10.28 -8.80 -19.61
CA VAL A 64 -11.04 -8.36 -20.79
C VAL A 64 -10.71 -9.22 -22.01
N GLU A 65 -9.42 -9.55 -22.25
CA GLU A 65 -9.01 -10.47 -23.32
C GLU A 65 -9.74 -11.82 -23.22
N SER A 66 -9.75 -12.44 -22.03
CA SER A 66 -10.49 -13.69 -21.82
C SER A 66 -12.00 -13.54 -22.03
N ALA A 67 -12.58 -12.37 -21.74
CA ALA A 67 -13.99 -12.11 -22.00
C ALA A 67 -14.28 -11.97 -23.50
N ILE A 68 -13.37 -11.37 -24.28
CA ILE A 68 -13.45 -11.32 -25.75
C ILE A 68 -13.34 -12.72 -26.34
N GLU A 69 -12.34 -13.51 -25.90
CA GLU A 69 -12.15 -14.88 -26.37
C GLU A 69 -13.39 -15.74 -26.12
N LEU A 70 -14.00 -15.61 -24.94
CA LEU A 70 -15.22 -16.32 -24.60
C LEU A 70 -16.41 -15.86 -25.45
N TYR A 71 -16.56 -14.54 -25.67
CA TYR A 71 -17.59 -13.99 -26.55
C TYR A 71 -17.43 -14.53 -27.98
N GLN A 72 -16.23 -14.47 -28.53
CA GLN A 72 -15.93 -14.92 -29.88
C GLN A 72 -16.13 -16.44 -30.02
N ALA A 73 -15.75 -17.23 -29.01
CA ALA A 73 -15.98 -18.67 -29.01
C ALA A 73 -17.48 -19.03 -29.03
N GLU A 74 -18.34 -18.25 -28.38
CA GLU A 74 -19.78 -18.51 -28.31
C GLU A 74 -20.59 -17.90 -29.47
N LYS A 75 -20.20 -16.71 -29.96
CA LYS A 75 -20.92 -15.97 -31.00
C LYS A 75 -20.33 -16.17 -32.39
N GLY A 76 -19.09 -16.61 -32.49
CA GLY A 76 -18.37 -16.76 -33.76
C GLY A 76 -17.90 -15.45 -34.38
N GLU A 77 -18.10 -14.32 -33.70
CA GLU A 77 -17.72 -12.98 -34.13
C GLU A 77 -17.24 -12.16 -32.93
N LEU A 78 -16.54 -11.07 -33.19
CA LEU A 78 -16.18 -10.09 -32.16
C LEU A 78 -17.36 -9.18 -31.82
N PRO A 79 -17.36 -8.53 -30.64
CA PRO A 79 -18.31 -7.46 -30.37
C PRO A 79 -18.23 -6.39 -31.46
N THR A 80 -19.36 -6.08 -32.10
CA THR A 80 -19.44 -5.11 -33.20
C THR A 80 -19.81 -3.72 -32.68
N GLY A 81 -19.38 -2.65 -33.38
CA GLY A 81 -19.73 -1.28 -33.01
C GLY A 81 -19.01 -0.79 -31.75
N VAL A 82 -17.83 -1.34 -31.47
CA VAL A 82 -16.95 -0.92 -30.38
C VAL A 82 -15.64 -0.43 -31.00
N ASP A 83 -15.34 0.86 -30.80
CA ASP A 83 -14.12 1.48 -31.33
C ASP A 83 -13.15 1.84 -30.19
N THR A 84 -13.63 1.85 -28.95
CA THR A 84 -12.85 2.19 -27.76
C THR A 84 -12.90 1.09 -26.70
N PHE A 85 -11.89 1.08 -25.83
CA PHE A 85 -11.85 0.14 -24.71
C PHE A 85 -13.06 0.26 -23.78
N ASN A 86 -13.55 1.48 -23.54
CA ASN A 86 -14.71 1.70 -22.67
C ASN A 86 -16.00 1.15 -23.27
N GLU A 87 -16.19 1.32 -24.59
CA GLU A 87 -17.33 0.74 -25.31
C GLU A 87 -17.27 -0.78 -25.28
N LEU A 88 -16.08 -1.35 -25.51
CA LEU A 88 -15.86 -2.80 -25.42
C LEU A 88 -16.22 -3.36 -24.03
N VAL A 89 -15.73 -2.74 -22.96
CA VAL A 89 -16.03 -3.15 -21.58
C VAL A 89 -17.52 -3.03 -21.28
N THR A 90 -18.15 -1.94 -21.74
CA THR A 90 -19.59 -1.72 -21.57
C THR A 90 -20.40 -2.79 -22.30
N GLU A 91 -20.01 -3.13 -23.52
CA GLU A 91 -20.69 -4.13 -24.32
C GLU A 91 -20.53 -5.53 -23.71
N LEU A 92 -19.30 -5.93 -23.36
CA LEU A 92 -19.02 -7.21 -22.69
C LEU A 92 -19.75 -7.33 -21.35
N HIS A 93 -19.92 -6.22 -20.62
CA HIS A 93 -20.75 -6.20 -19.42
C HIS A 93 -22.22 -6.40 -19.73
N ARG A 94 -22.75 -5.67 -20.72
CA ARG A 94 -24.15 -5.72 -21.15
C ARG A 94 -24.54 -7.12 -21.63
N VAL A 95 -23.65 -7.80 -22.35
CA VAL A 95 -23.88 -9.17 -22.85
C VAL A 95 -23.52 -10.26 -21.82
N GLY A 96 -22.98 -9.90 -20.66
CA GLY A 96 -22.80 -10.80 -19.51
C GLY A 96 -21.46 -11.54 -19.45
N TYR A 97 -20.50 -11.21 -20.31
CA TYR A 97 -19.15 -11.82 -20.32
C TYR A 97 -18.20 -11.14 -19.34
N LEU A 98 -18.52 -9.93 -18.89
CA LEU A 98 -17.75 -9.17 -17.91
C LEU A 98 -18.63 -8.71 -16.74
N LYS A 99 -18.17 -8.90 -15.50
CA LYS A 99 -18.92 -8.48 -14.31
C LYS A 99 -18.90 -6.97 -14.08
N ASN A 100 -17.81 -6.31 -14.45
CA ASN A 100 -17.59 -4.90 -14.20
C ASN A 100 -18.02 -4.09 -15.42
N ALA A 101 -18.83 -3.05 -15.20
CA ALA A 101 -19.27 -2.12 -16.24
C ALA A 101 -18.19 -1.13 -16.68
N GLU A 102 -17.13 -0.98 -15.88
CA GLU A 102 -16.02 -0.08 -16.16
C GLU A 102 -14.73 -0.65 -15.57
N LEU A 103 -13.62 -0.48 -16.29
CA LEU A 103 -12.28 -0.80 -15.83
C LEU A 103 -11.37 0.40 -16.15
N LYS A 104 -10.71 0.93 -15.11
CA LYS A 104 -9.77 2.04 -15.23
C LYS A 104 -8.38 1.60 -14.79
N PRO A 105 -7.30 2.08 -15.44
CA PRO A 105 -5.97 1.82 -14.96
C PRO A 105 -5.75 2.38 -13.57
N VAL A 106 -5.04 1.63 -12.75
CA VAL A 106 -4.58 2.04 -11.43
C VAL A 106 -3.24 2.77 -11.55
N SER A 107 -2.46 2.47 -12.60
CA SER A 107 -1.21 3.17 -12.87
C SER A 107 -1.46 4.63 -13.23
N LYS A 108 -0.73 5.53 -12.57
CA LYS A 108 -0.89 6.97 -12.78
C LYS A 108 -0.55 7.37 -14.23
N GLY A 109 -1.41 8.20 -14.81
CA GLY A 109 -1.22 8.78 -16.15
C GLY A 109 -1.34 7.78 -17.30
N LYS A 110 -2.00 6.64 -17.07
CA LYS A 110 -2.24 5.60 -18.07
C LYS A 110 -3.73 5.47 -18.40
N SER A 111 -4.01 5.05 -19.62
CA SER A 111 -5.34 4.67 -20.11
C SER A 111 -5.27 3.32 -20.81
N PHE A 112 -6.35 2.54 -20.76
CA PHE A 112 -6.48 1.38 -21.63
C PHE A 112 -6.86 1.84 -23.04
N SER A 113 -6.29 1.19 -24.04
CA SER A 113 -6.60 1.37 -25.46
C SER A 113 -6.92 0.01 -26.06
N TYR A 114 -7.88 -0.02 -26.97
CA TYR A 114 -8.29 -1.21 -27.71
C TYR A 114 -8.14 -0.91 -29.20
N ASP A 115 -7.51 -1.83 -29.93
CA ASP A 115 -7.44 -1.81 -31.39
C ASP A 115 -8.29 -2.96 -31.93
N ALA A 116 -9.44 -2.62 -32.52
CA ALA A 116 -10.37 -3.59 -33.09
C ALA A 116 -9.81 -4.36 -34.31
N THR A 117 -8.73 -3.87 -34.94
CA THR A 117 -8.12 -4.55 -36.09
C THR A 117 -7.16 -5.64 -35.65
N SER A 118 -6.38 -5.37 -34.61
CA SER A 118 -5.40 -6.31 -34.06
C SER A 118 -5.92 -7.10 -32.85
N GLU A 119 -7.15 -6.83 -32.42
CA GLU A 119 -7.78 -7.36 -31.21
C GLU A 119 -6.96 -7.11 -29.94
N ALA A 120 -6.02 -6.17 -30.00
CA ALA A 120 -5.04 -5.95 -28.95
C ALA A 120 -5.53 -4.89 -27.95
N ILE A 121 -5.41 -5.21 -26.67
CA ILE A 121 -5.59 -4.24 -25.58
C ILE A 121 -4.20 -3.85 -25.07
N SER A 122 -3.98 -2.54 -24.94
CA SER A 122 -2.70 -2.00 -24.49
C SER A 122 -2.85 -0.89 -23.47
N LEU A 123 -1.81 -0.69 -22.66
CA LEU A 123 -1.71 0.40 -21.72
C LEU A 123 -0.98 1.58 -22.37
N VAL A 124 -1.70 2.66 -22.67
CA VAL A 124 -1.15 3.87 -23.31
C VAL A 124 -1.09 5.03 -22.33
N ALA A 125 -0.37 6.09 -22.70
CA ALA A 125 -0.39 7.33 -21.92
C ALA A 125 -1.79 7.95 -21.98
N SER A 126 -2.33 8.37 -20.83
CA SER A 126 -3.62 9.04 -20.78
C SER A 126 -3.51 10.39 -21.52
N PRO A 127 -4.44 10.72 -22.43
CA PRO A 127 -4.46 12.02 -23.09
C PRO A 127 -4.53 13.14 -22.04
N GLY A 128 -3.56 14.06 -22.03
CA GLY A 128 -3.57 15.26 -21.17
C GLY A 128 -2.59 15.29 -19.99
N ASN A 129 -1.54 14.47 -19.98
CA ASN A 129 -0.34 14.70 -19.14
C ASN A 129 0.79 15.34 -19.94
#